data_AF-A0A938MLD7-F1
#
_entry.id   AF-A0A938MLD7-F1
#
_cell.length_a   1.000
_cell.length_b   1.000
_cell.length_c   1.000
_cell.angle_alpha   90.00
_cell.angle_beta   90.00
_cell.angle_gamma   90.00
#
_symmetry.space_group_name_H-M   'P 1'
#
loop_
_entity.id
_entity.type
_entity.pdbx_description
1 polymer ?
#
loop_
_entity_poly.entity_id
_entity_poly.type
_entity_poly.pdbx_seq_one_letter_code
_entity_poly.pdbx_strand_id
1 'polypeptide(L)'
;MRHGLDLCSALLFASAMWLAGLASGGPFLVKEGQPQAEIVISDQPTRMTKLAASEVQEYLLKISGARLPITGQPSQDVAVQVYVGKSAHTDRLGVKDDGLEYGAFRMVSGENWLVLLGRDRDFTPREPYARTRADLPQMMEKWDALTGEKWANPVGGRMLRYYSPKTGLWEGDEGGSLNAVYEFLRGLGVRWYMPGELGEIVPKSPTIELPKVDRVVRPDSAMRYLYFAFYHLAPKEEIFWFLRLGLNHGREVIGNGEVGHGSRAVHARDEVKKAHPEYYAVWGGKRETEKKGSGVPCLSAEGLIEQNVKFARAVFDIYDEPMVSVMPQDGYASVCQCDLCRGKETPERGWFGTMSDYVWAYTDRVAREVHKTHPKRWISGGAYGTYLLPPEKIDR
;
A
#
# COMPACT_ATOMS: atom_id res chain seq x y z
N MET A 1 63.40 -23.84 81.23
CA MET A 1 63.13 -24.13 79.80
C MET A 1 61.73 -24.71 79.68
N ARG A 2 60.76 -23.83 79.40
CA ARG A 2 59.35 -24.14 79.11
C ARG A 2 58.98 -23.25 77.92
N HIS A 3 58.80 -23.83 76.75
CA HIS A 3 58.07 -23.21 75.63
C HIS A 3 56.57 -23.40 75.93
N GLY A 4 55.64 -22.47 75.74
CA GLY A 4 55.54 -21.38 74.77
C GLY A 4 54.17 -21.57 74.10
N LEU A 5 53.16 -20.82 74.57
CA LEU A 5 51.83 -20.72 73.95
C LEU A 5 51.95 -19.91 72.65
N ASP A 6 51.19 -20.27 71.61
CA ASP A 6 50.59 -19.26 70.74
C ASP A 6 49.32 -19.76 70.03
N LEU A 7 48.40 -18.82 69.90
CA LEU A 7 47.03 -18.88 69.40
C LEU A 7 46.95 -18.60 67.88
N CYS A 8 45.74 -18.77 67.35
CA CYS A 8 45.13 -18.07 66.20
C CYS A 8 45.14 -18.71 64.80
N SER A 9 43.94 -19.20 64.45
CA SER A 9 43.07 -18.68 63.36
C SER A 9 43.42 -18.89 61.88
N ALA A 10 42.49 -19.62 61.25
CA ALA A 10 41.86 -19.37 59.93
C ALA A 10 42.74 -19.38 58.66
N LEU A 11 42.38 -20.26 57.70
CA LEU A 11 41.84 -19.87 56.38
C LEU A 11 41.61 -21.09 55.48
N LEU A 12 40.38 -21.20 54.97
CA LEU A 12 39.95 -22.00 53.81
C LEU A 12 40.60 -21.49 52.52
N PHE A 13 40.95 -22.39 51.58
CA PHE A 13 40.96 -22.30 50.10
C PHE A 13 41.60 -23.63 49.64
N ALA A 14 41.28 -24.34 48.56
CA ALA A 14 40.26 -24.32 47.52
C ALA A 14 40.54 -25.54 46.62
N SER A 15 39.51 -26.17 46.07
CA SER A 15 39.59 -26.91 44.79
C SER A 15 38.22 -27.42 44.36
N ALA A 16 37.30 -26.50 44.08
CA ALA A 16 36.18 -26.80 43.20
C ALA A 16 36.64 -26.51 41.78
N MET A 17 37.01 -27.55 41.04
CA MET A 17 37.22 -27.49 39.59
C MET A 17 35.88 -27.09 38.95
N TRP A 18 35.78 -25.84 38.50
CA TRP A 18 34.73 -25.43 37.57
C TRP A 18 35.06 -25.98 36.19
N LEU A 19 34.47 -27.13 35.85
CA LEU A 19 34.23 -27.48 34.46
C LEU A 19 33.16 -26.53 33.93
N ALA A 20 33.57 -25.37 33.43
CA ALA A 20 32.73 -24.56 32.57
C ALA A 20 32.50 -25.37 31.28
N GLY A 21 31.35 -26.02 31.20
CA GLY A 21 30.87 -26.59 29.97
C GLY A 21 30.84 -25.51 28.89
N LEU A 22 31.46 -25.78 27.75
CA LEU A 22 31.24 -25.06 26.51
C LEU A 22 29.74 -25.17 26.18
N ALA A 23 28.97 -24.16 26.58
CA ALA A 23 27.64 -23.97 26.04
C ALA A 23 27.81 -23.54 24.58
N SER A 24 27.74 -24.51 23.67
CA SER A 24 27.56 -24.27 22.24
C SER A 24 26.14 -23.73 21.99
N GLY A 25 25.84 -22.53 22.51
CA GLY A 25 24.66 -21.77 22.15
C GLY A 25 24.94 -21.03 20.85
N GLY A 26 24.00 -21.05 19.91
CA GLY A 26 24.13 -20.32 18.64
C GLY A 26 24.31 -18.80 18.85
N PRO A 27 24.59 -18.04 17.78
CA PRO A 27 24.62 -16.57 17.83
C PRO A 27 23.32 -15.98 18.41
N PHE A 28 23.46 -14.89 19.16
CA PHE A 28 22.34 -14.19 19.79
C PHE A 28 22.16 -12.80 19.18
N LEU A 29 20.92 -12.33 19.11
CA LEU A 29 20.62 -10.91 18.90
C LEU A 29 20.73 -10.15 20.22
N VAL A 30 20.25 -10.78 21.30
CA VAL A 30 20.35 -10.30 22.67
C VAL A 30 20.66 -11.49 23.57
N LYS A 31 21.60 -11.34 24.50
CA LYS A 31 21.93 -12.36 25.49
C LYS A 31 21.94 -11.74 26.88
N GLU A 32 21.14 -12.29 27.79
CA GLU A 32 21.09 -11.83 29.19
C GLU A 32 20.86 -10.30 29.33
N GLY A 33 20.00 -9.75 28.45
CA GLY A 33 19.65 -8.33 28.42
C GLY A 33 20.71 -7.43 27.78
N GLN A 34 21.76 -8.00 27.19
CA GLN A 34 22.82 -7.26 26.49
C GLN A 34 22.71 -7.42 24.97
N PRO A 35 22.80 -6.34 24.19
CA PRO A 35 22.77 -6.42 22.74
C PRO A 35 24.01 -7.18 22.26
N GLN A 36 23.81 -8.12 21.34
CA GLN A 36 24.88 -8.89 20.69
C GLN A 36 24.89 -8.68 19.16
N ALA A 37 23.91 -7.93 18.67
CA ALA A 37 23.73 -7.60 17.27
C ALA A 37 23.55 -6.10 17.05
N GLU A 38 23.65 -5.69 15.79
CA GLU A 38 23.24 -4.38 15.30
C GLU A 38 22.29 -4.51 14.12
N ILE A 39 21.52 -3.46 13.85
CA ILE A 39 20.60 -3.36 12.72
C ILE A 39 21.27 -2.51 11.64
N VAL A 40 21.53 -3.10 10.47
CA VAL A 40 22.21 -2.43 9.38
C VAL A 40 21.19 -2.09 8.27
N ILE A 41 21.14 -0.83 7.86
CA ILE A 41 20.35 -0.35 6.73
C ILE A 41 21.24 0.37 5.72
N SER A 42 20.78 0.56 4.48
CA SER A 42 21.52 1.35 3.49
C SER A 42 21.70 2.81 3.95
N ASP A 43 22.75 3.49 3.47
CA ASP A 43 22.97 4.92 3.73
C ASP A 43 21.84 5.85 3.22
N GLN A 44 21.07 5.39 2.23
CA GLN A 44 19.89 6.08 1.69
C GLN A 44 18.65 5.18 1.75
N PRO A 45 18.15 4.86 2.95
CA PRO A 45 17.05 3.92 3.09
C PRO A 45 15.72 4.58 2.70
N THR A 46 14.82 3.79 2.11
CA THR A 46 13.43 4.19 1.87
C THR A 46 12.72 4.53 3.19
N ARG A 47 11.60 5.25 3.13
CA ARG A 47 10.78 5.56 4.30
C ARG A 47 10.34 4.30 5.04
N MET A 48 9.95 3.26 4.30
CA MET A 48 9.53 1.98 4.87
C MET A 48 10.69 1.19 5.46
N THR A 49 11.88 1.24 4.86
CA THR A 49 13.09 0.63 5.44
C THR A 49 13.48 1.32 6.76
N LYS A 50 13.41 2.66 6.83
CA LYS A 50 13.66 3.42 8.08
C LYS A 50 12.66 3.04 9.18
N LEU A 51 11.38 2.93 8.83
CA LEU A 51 10.35 2.47 9.76
C LEU A 51 10.61 1.02 10.20
N ALA A 52 10.96 0.12 9.28
CA ALA A 52 11.23 -1.28 9.58
C ALA A 52 12.39 -1.44 10.59
N ALA A 53 13.49 -0.72 10.38
CA ALA A 53 14.62 -0.71 11.32
C ALA A 53 14.21 -0.18 12.70
N SER A 54 13.39 0.87 12.74
CA SER A 54 12.89 1.44 13.99
C SER A 54 11.96 0.48 14.73
N GLU A 55 11.02 -0.17 14.03
CA GLU A 55 10.08 -1.13 14.61
C GLU A 55 10.82 -2.35 15.16
N VAL A 56 11.76 -2.95 14.41
CA VAL A 56 12.52 -4.11 14.94
C VAL A 56 13.36 -3.73 16.16
N GLN A 57 14.01 -2.56 16.15
CA GLN A 57 14.74 -2.06 17.32
C GLN A 57 13.82 -1.87 18.54
N GLU A 58 12.68 -1.23 18.34
CA GLU A 58 11.71 -0.95 19.41
C GLU A 58 11.19 -2.25 20.02
N TYR A 59 10.78 -3.22 19.21
CA TYR A 59 10.23 -4.47 19.74
C TYR A 59 11.30 -5.37 20.36
N LEU A 60 12.51 -5.43 19.82
CA LEU A 60 13.61 -6.15 20.48
C LEU A 60 13.92 -5.54 21.86
N LEU A 61 13.88 -4.20 21.97
CA LEU A 61 13.98 -3.51 23.26
C LEU A 61 12.80 -3.85 24.18
N LYS A 62 11.55 -3.78 23.70
CA LYS A 62 10.38 -4.12 24.52
C LYS A 62 10.40 -5.57 25.00
N ILE A 63 10.92 -6.50 24.20
CA ILE A 63 11.03 -7.93 24.56
C ILE A 63 12.12 -8.15 25.60
N SER A 64 13.30 -7.57 25.39
CA SER A 64 14.53 -7.99 26.09
C SER A 64 15.14 -6.98 27.04
N GLY A 65 14.75 -5.71 26.96
CA GLY A 65 15.41 -4.62 27.65
C GLY A 65 16.68 -4.10 26.97
N ALA A 66 17.15 -4.76 25.90
CA ALA A 66 18.34 -4.36 25.15
C ALA A 66 17.98 -3.57 23.88
N ARG A 67 18.63 -2.42 23.66
CA ARG A 67 18.52 -1.66 22.42
C ARG A 67 19.70 -2.00 21.50
N LEU A 68 19.41 -2.60 20.35
CA LEU A 68 20.42 -2.81 19.29
C LEU A 68 20.68 -1.47 18.57
N PRO A 69 21.92 -1.09 18.27
CA PRO A 69 22.20 0.11 17.48
C PRO A 69 21.69 -0.06 16.03
N ILE A 70 21.29 1.04 15.39
CA ILE A 70 21.01 1.09 13.95
C ILE A 70 22.19 1.79 13.26
N THR A 71 22.81 1.14 12.28
CA THR A 71 24.02 1.61 11.59
C THR A 71 23.81 1.60 10.07
N GLY A 72 24.58 2.41 9.34
CA GLY A 72 24.64 2.38 7.88
C GLY A 72 25.63 1.35 7.33
N GLN A 73 26.57 0.92 8.18
CA GLN A 73 27.66 0.01 7.85
C GLN A 73 27.88 -0.96 9.02
N PRO A 74 28.19 -2.24 8.75
CA PRO A 74 28.43 -3.24 9.77
C PRO A 74 29.71 -2.91 10.56
N SER A 75 29.59 -2.86 11.88
CA SER A 75 30.73 -2.70 12.79
C SER A 75 31.56 -3.98 12.89
N GLN A 76 32.88 -3.86 13.03
CA GLN A 76 33.80 -5.03 13.10
C GLN A 76 33.72 -5.77 14.44
N ASP A 77 33.32 -5.07 15.50
CA ASP A 77 33.27 -5.54 16.89
C ASP A 77 31.88 -6.07 17.30
N VAL A 78 30.89 -5.99 16.41
CA VAL A 78 29.54 -6.52 16.66
C VAL A 78 29.39 -7.89 16.03
N ALA A 79 29.12 -8.89 16.88
CA ALA A 79 29.14 -10.30 16.51
C ALA A 79 28.08 -10.67 15.45
N VAL A 80 26.89 -10.06 15.53
CA VAL A 80 25.75 -10.42 14.68
C VAL A 80 25.17 -9.21 13.94
N GLN A 81 24.86 -9.39 12.66
CA GLN A 81 24.38 -8.31 11.79
C GLN A 81 22.95 -8.57 11.33
N VAL A 82 22.01 -7.66 11.63
CA VAL A 82 20.61 -7.73 11.16
C VAL A 82 20.41 -6.72 10.04
N TYR A 83 20.48 -7.17 8.80
CA TYR A 83 20.25 -6.34 7.62
C TYR A 83 18.75 -6.15 7.38
N VAL A 84 18.31 -4.90 7.30
CA VAL A 84 16.91 -4.55 6.99
C VAL A 84 16.88 -3.78 5.67
N GLY A 85 16.17 -4.33 4.68
CA GLY A 85 16.06 -3.74 3.35
C GLY A 85 17.26 -3.98 2.44
N LYS A 86 17.11 -3.53 1.19
CA LYS A 86 18.12 -3.68 0.15
C LYS A 86 19.31 -2.76 0.41
N SER A 87 20.52 -3.28 0.27
CA SER A 87 21.77 -2.53 0.39
C SER A 87 22.92 -3.27 -0.32
N ALA A 88 24.07 -2.60 -0.45
CA ALA A 88 25.29 -3.26 -0.93
C ALA A 88 25.70 -4.46 -0.05
N HIS A 89 25.28 -4.51 1.21
CA HIS A 89 25.55 -5.64 2.11
C HIS A 89 24.71 -6.86 1.76
N THR A 90 23.41 -6.69 1.55
CA THR A 90 22.52 -7.80 1.17
C THR A 90 22.86 -8.33 -0.22
N ASP A 91 23.28 -7.46 -1.14
CA ASP A 91 23.82 -7.86 -2.44
C ASP A 91 25.10 -8.71 -2.33
N ARG A 92 26.05 -8.33 -1.45
CA ARG A 92 27.28 -9.12 -1.19
C ARG A 92 26.99 -10.50 -0.58
N LEU A 93 25.93 -10.61 0.21
CA LEU A 93 25.45 -11.88 0.75
C LEU A 93 24.69 -12.72 -0.30
N GLY A 94 24.46 -12.19 -1.50
CA GLY A 94 23.67 -12.85 -2.55
C GLY A 94 22.16 -12.88 -2.27
N VAL A 95 21.68 -12.15 -1.26
CA VAL A 95 20.27 -12.11 -0.88
C VAL A 95 19.56 -11.00 -1.64
N LYS A 96 18.92 -11.37 -2.75
CA LYS A 96 18.25 -10.44 -3.68
C LYS A 96 16.74 -10.30 -3.40
N ASP A 97 16.18 -9.19 -3.88
CA ASP A 97 14.74 -8.83 -3.83
C ASP A 97 14.00 -9.13 -5.16
N ASP A 98 14.59 -9.97 -6.01
CA ASP A 98 14.01 -10.35 -7.29
C ASP A 98 12.66 -11.07 -7.11
N GLY A 99 11.62 -10.56 -7.79
CA GLY A 99 10.26 -11.11 -7.74
C GLY A 99 9.54 -10.93 -6.40
N LEU A 100 10.03 -10.05 -5.54
CA LEU A 100 9.33 -9.64 -4.32
C LEU A 100 8.38 -8.47 -4.64
N GLU A 101 7.16 -8.78 -5.07
CA GLU A 101 6.17 -7.78 -5.47
C GLU A 101 5.08 -7.60 -4.41
N TYR A 102 4.44 -6.42 -4.38
CA TYR A 102 3.23 -6.15 -3.60
C TYR A 102 3.38 -6.40 -2.09
N GLY A 103 4.54 -6.05 -1.52
CA GLY A 103 4.87 -6.30 -0.13
C GLY A 103 5.33 -7.73 0.18
N ALA A 104 5.61 -8.57 -0.84
CA ALA A 104 6.33 -9.82 -0.65
C ALA A 104 7.72 -9.57 -0.07
N PHE A 105 8.23 -10.57 0.64
CA PHE A 105 9.46 -10.44 1.40
C PHE A 105 10.21 -11.77 1.55
N ARG A 106 11.48 -11.65 1.93
CA ARG A 106 12.42 -12.75 2.15
C ARG A 106 13.08 -12.56 3.52
N MET A 107 13.18 -13.67 4.25
CA MET A 107 13.93 -13.77 5.51
C MET A 107 14.98 -14.86 5.36
N VAL A 108 16.25 -14.53 5.52
CA VAL A 108 17.35 -15.50 5.43
C VAL A 108 18.35 -15.21 6.54
N SER A 109 18.82 -16.23 7.24
CA SER A 109 19.95 -16.10 8.16
C SER A 109 21.13 -16.99 7.80
N GLY A 110 22.32 -16.51 8.13
CA GLY A 110 23.57 -17.26 8.05
C GLY A 110 24.16 -17.51 9.44
N GLU A 111 25.46 -17.77 9.51
CA GLU A 111 26.15 -18.09 10.77
C GLU A 111 26.14 -16.96 11.79
N ASN A 112 26.14 -15.69 11.35
CA ASN A 112 26.19 -14.53 12.23
C ASN A 112 25.43 -13.33 11.65
N TRP A 113 24.41 -13.58 10.82
CA TRP A 113 23.62 -12.52 10.22
C TRP A 113 22.19 -12.95 9.93
N LEU A 114 21.29 -11.97 9.87
CA LEU A 114 19.89 -12.10 9.45
C LEU A 114 19.60 -11.02 8.41
N VAL A 115 18.94 -11.37 7.32
CA VAL A 115 18.44 -10.45 6.30
C VAL A 115 16.91 -10.47 6.34
N LEU A 116 16.32 -9.28 6.51
CA LEU A 116 14.88 -9.01 6.44
C LEU A 116 14.63 -8.09 5.24
N LEU A 117 14.23 -8.66 4.11
CA LEU A 117 14.30 -8.00 2.80
C LEU A 117 12.97 -8.02 2.05
N GLY A 118 12.60 -6.87 1.49
CA GLY A 118 11.59 -6.73 0.44
C GLY A 118 12.04 -5.73 -0.62
N ARG A 119 11.22 -5.61 -1.68
CA ARG A 119 11.41 -4.60 -2.73
C ARG A 119 10.77 -3.28 -2.31
N ASP A 120 11.44 -2.58 -1.41
CA ASP A 120 10.93 -1.32 -0.87
C ASP A 120 11.05 -0.18 -1.89
N ARG A 121 10.03 0.69 -1.99
CA ARG A 121 10.04 1.85 -2.89
C ARG A 121 9.30 3.02 -2.26
N ASP A 122 9.93 4.18 -2.30
CA ASP A 122 9.29 5.44 -1.95
C ASP A 122 8.34 5.88 -3.08
N PHE A 123 7.05 6.00 -2.77
CA PHE A 123 6.12 6.61 -3.70
C PHE A 123 6.41 8.10 -3.86
N THR A 124 6.38 8.57 -5.11
CA THR A 124 6.40 9.99 -5.44
C THR A 124 5.21 10.32 -6.33
N PRO A 125 4.28 11.20 -5.91
CA PRO A 125 3.16 11.61 -6.75
C PRO A 125 3.64 12.38 -7.99
N ARG A 126 2.94 12.20 -9.11
CA ARG A 126 3.16 12.97 -10.34
C ARG A 126 2.38 14.28 -10.28
N GLU A 127 2.97 15.34 -10.83
CA GLU A 127 2.34 16.66 -10.94
C GLU A 127 1.35 16.70 -12.12
N PRO A 128 0.28 17.53 -12.07
CA PRO A 128 -0.06 18.41 -10.97
C PRO A 128 -0.78 17.64 -9.84
N TYR A 129 -0.44 17.89 -8.58
CA TYR A 129 -1.21 17.36 -7.46
C TYR A 129 -1.35 18.37 -6.32
N ALA A 130 -2.44 18.22 -5.56
CA ALA A 130 -2.71 19.06 -4.40
C ALA A 130 -2.05 18.44 -3.17
N ARG A 131 -1.26 19.24 -2.44
CA ARG A 131 -0.65 18.83 -1.16
C ARG A 131 -1.60 19.16 -0.01
N THR A 132 -2.31 20.26 -0.13
CA THR A 132 -3.36 20.71 0.78
C THR A 132 -4.64 21.03 0.02
N ARG A 133 -5.76 21.24 0.74
CA ARG A 133 -7.01 21.70 0.12
C ARG A 133 -6.88 23.08 -0.55
N ALA A 134 -5.97 23.93 -0.06
CA ALA A 134 -5.75 25.25 -0.62
C ALA A 134 -5.10 25.20 -2.02
N ASP A 135 -4.40 24.12 -2.35
CA ASP A 135 -3.73 23.95 -3.64
C ASP A 135 -4.69 23.49 -4.75
N LEU A 136 -5.90 23.06 -4.40
CA LEU A 136 -6.86 22.47 -5.34
C LEU A 136 -7.17 23.39 -6.54
N PRO A 137 -7.45 24.70 -6.37
CA PRO A 137 -7.70 25.58 -7.50
C PRO A 137 -6.52 25.67 -8.47
N GLN A 138 -5.31 25.90 -7.95
CA GLN A 138 -4.11 26.00 -8.78
C GLN A 138 -3.77 24.66 -9.47
N MET A 139 -3.98 23.54 -8.78
CA MET A 139 -3.82 22.20 -9.36
C MET A 139 -4.79 21.99 -10.53
N MET A 140 -6.05 22.39 -10.36
CA MET A 140 -7.07 22.33 -11.42
C MET A 140 -6.74 23.24 -12.60
N GLU A 141 -6.22 24.45 -12.38
CA GLU A 141 -5.77 25.33 -13.47
C GLU A 141 -4.65 24.68 -14.30
N LYS A 142 -3.67 24.05 -13.65
CA LYS A 142 -2.61 23.31 -14.34
C LYS A 142 -3.15 22.10 -15.09
N TRP A 143 -4.11 21.37 -14.51
CA TRP A 143 -4.77 20.25 -15.17
C TRP A 143 -5.53 20.69 -16.43
N ASP A 144 -6.29 21.78 -16.34
CA ASP A 144 -7.01 22.37 -17.47
C ASP A 144 -6.02 22.82 -18.56
N ALA A 145 -4.90 23.44 -18.18
CA ALA A 145 -3.87 23.88 -19.12
C ALA A 145 -3.15 22.71 -19.83
N LEU A 146 -2.89 21.61 -19.11
CA LEU A 146 -2.24 20.41 -19.68
C LEU A 146 -3.15 19.65 -20.64
N THR A 147 -4.44 19.57 -20.31
CA THR A 147 -5.41 18.77 -21.09
C THR A 147 -6.10 19.57 -22.18
N GLY A 148 -6.18 20.89 -22.02
CA GLY A 148 -7.02 21.77 -22.83
C GLY A 148 -8.52 21.57 -22.59
N GLU A 149 -8.90 20.83 -21.54
CA GLU A 149 -10.26 20.36 -21.30
C GLU A 149 -10.77 20.77 -19.92
N LYS A 150 -12.09 20.80 -19.75
CA LYS A 150 -12.74 21.15 -18.47
C LYS A 150 -13.22 19.90 -17.73
N TRP A 151 -12.32 18.95 -17.51
CA TRP A 151 -12.59 17.74 -16.72
C TRP A 151 -12.29 17.97 -15.24
N ALA A 152 -12.83 17.14 -14.36
CA ALA A 152 -12.32 16.99 -13.00
C ALA A 152 -11.00 16.20 -13.03
N ASN A 153 -10.15 16.40 -12.01
CA ASN A 153 -8.91 15.66 -11.89
C ASN A 153 -9.09 14.37 -11.04
N PRO A 154 -8.85 13.17 -11.60
CA PRO A 154 -9.12 11.91 -10.91
C PRO A 154 -8.04 11.47 -9.91
N VAL A 155 -6.85 12.07 -9.96
CA VAL A 155 -5.62 11.56 -9.27
C VAL A 155 -5.00 12.64 -8.39
N GLY A 156 -4.51 13.73 -8.97
CA GLY A 156 -3.82 14.82 -8.30
C GLY A 156 -4.61 15.46 -7.16
N GLY A 157 -5.94 15.59 -7.29
CA GLY A 157 -6.81 16.09 -6.21
C GLY A 157 -6.97 15.13 -5.02
N ARG A 158 -6.65 13.84 -5.20
CA ARG A 158 -6.73 12.81 -4.15
C ARG A 158 -5.42 12.65 -3.38
N MET A 159 -4.28 13.07 -3.95
CA MET A 159 -2.96 12.87 -3.34
C MET A 159 -2.84 13.44 -1.92
N LEU A 160 -3.49 14.57 -1.63
CA LEU A 160 -3.53 15.12 -0.26
C LEU A 160 -4.12 14.15 0.78
N ARG A 161 -4.88 13.13 0.35
CA ARG A 161 -5.48 12.13 1.23
C ARG A 161 -4.54 10.97 1.54
N TYR A 162 -3.54 10.74 0.69
CA TYR A 162 -2.65 9.58 0.72
C TYR A 162 -1.32 9.84 1.43
N TYR A 163 -1.04 11.07 1.83
CA TYR A 163 0.12 11.42 2.65
C TYR A 163 -0.29 11.66 4.10
N SER A 164 0.42 11.06 5.05
CA SER A 164 0.21 11.30 6.47
C SER A 164 1.29 12.23 7.03
N PRO A 165 0.96 13.50 7.38
CA PRO A 165 1.92 14.41 7.99
C PRO A 165 2.35 13.95 9.40
N LYS A 166 1.57 13.06 10.05
CA LYS A 166 1.88 12.52 11.38
C LYS A 166 2.99 11.47 11.36
N THR A 167 3.19 10.81 10.21
CA THR A 167 4.15 9.71 10.05
C THR A 167 5.21 9.99 8.98
N GLY A 168 4.95 10.94 8.07
CA GLY A 168 5.79 11.19 6.91
C GLY A 168 5.67 10.13 5.81
N LEU A 169 4.68 9.23 5.92
CA LEU A 169 4.50 8.10 5.00
C LEU A 169 3.43 8.40 3.96
N TRP A 170 3.62 7.85 2.77
CA TRP A 170 2.56 7.72 1.79
C TRP A 170 1.91 6.35 1.91
N GLU A 171 0.59 6.29 1.74
CA GLU A 171 -0.16 5.02 1.63
C GLU A 171 0.35 4.15 0.46
N GLY A 172 0.96 4.79 -0.55
CA GLY A 172 1.56 4.12 -1.69
C GLY A 172 3.02 3.69 -1.52
N ASP A 173 3.63 3.89 -0.35
CA ASP A 173 5.01 3.43 -0.11
C ASP A 173 5.05 1.89 -0.03
N GLU A 174 5.92 1.26 -0.82
CA GLU A 174 6.11 -0.18 -0.81
C GLU A 174 7.05 -0.58 0.32
N GLY A 175 6.60 -1.50 1.20
CA GLY A 175 7.29 -1.86 2.43
C GLY A 175 7.39 -3.37 2.67
N GLY A 176 7.98 -4.11 1.73
CA GLY A 176 8.20 -5.55 1.90
C GLY A 176 9.15 -5.86 3.06
N SER A 177 10.20 -5.06 3.28
CA SER A 177 11.12 -5.28 4.42
C SER A 177 10.44 -5.02 5.76
N LEU A 178 9.47 -4.10 5.80
CA LEU A 178 8.63 -3.89 6.98
C LEU A 178 7.77 -5.15 7.26
N ASN A 179 7.22 -5.78 6.21
CA ASN A 179 6.50 -7.04 6.37
C ASN A 179 7.42 -8.18 6.86
N ALA A 180 8.68 -8.24 6.40
CA ALA A 180 9.67 -9.19 6.94
C ALA A 180 9.96 -8.94 8.43
N VAL A 181 10.11 -7.68 8.83
CA VAL A 181 10.25 -7.31 10.24
C VAL A 181 9.04 -7.75 11.04
N TYR A 182 7.82 -7.49 10.57
CA TYR A 182 6.62 -7.93 11.28
C TYR A 182 6.48 -9.44 11.36
N GLU A 183 6.86 -10.19 10.33
CA GLU A 183 6.88 -11.65 10.38
C GLU A 183 7.93 -12.16 11.39
N PHE A 184 9.12 -11.58 11.40
CA PHE A 184 10.15 -11.88 12.38
C PHE A 184 9.65 -11.64 13.82
N LEU A 185 9.04 -10.48 14.07
CA LEU A 185 8.48 -10.14 15.38
C LEU A 185 7.32 -11.06 15.79
N ARG A 186 6.45 -11.46 14.85
CA ARG A 186 5.44 -12.50 15.11
C ARG A 186 6.07 -13.82 15.49
N GLY A 187 7.19 -14.18 14.86
CA GLY A 187 8.00 -15.36 15.21
C GLY A 187 8.53 -15.32 16.64
N LEU A 188 8.85 -14.12 17.16
CA LEU A 188 9.23 -13.91 18.56
C LEU A 188 8.03 -13.90 19.53
N GLY A 189 6.80 -13.99 19.03
CA GLY A 189 5.57 -14.00 19.83
C GLY A 189 4.83 -12.67 19.92
N VAL A 190 5.28 -11.62 19.24
CA VAL A 190 4.58 -10.32 19.21
C VAL A 190 3.24 -10.45 18.47
N ARG A 191 2.18 -9.83 18.98
CA ARG A 191 0.86 -9.76 18.33
C ARG A 191 0.27 -8.36 18.37
N TRP A 192 -0.52 -8.03 17.36
CA TRP A 192 -1.28 -6.77 17.25
C TRP A 192 -2.72 -7.07 16.81
N TYR A 193 -3.67 -6.88 17.71
CA TYR A 193 -5.09 -7.17 17.45
C TYR A 193 -5.93 -5.92 17.15
N MET A 194 -5.50 -4.75 17.65
CA MET A 194 -6.11 -3.45 17.39
C MET A 194 -5.08 -2.34 17.59
N PRO A 195 -5.36 -1.09 17.16
CA PRO A 195 -4.48 0.05 17.44
C PRO A 195 -4.28 0.29 18.95
N GLY A 196 -3.08 0.78 19.31
CA GLY A 196 -2.73 1.14 20.68
C GLY A 196 -2.30 -0.03 21.57
N GLU A 197 -1.97 0.29 22.83
CA GLU A 197 -1.37 -0.64 23.79
C GLU A 197 -2.27 -1.84 24.12
N LEU A 198 -3.58 -1.62 24.21
CA LEU A 198 -4.55 -2.67 24.53
C LEU A 198 -4.58 -3.79 23.48
N GLY A 199 -4.21 -3.50 22.23
CA GLY A 199 -4.13 -4.47 21.15
C GLY A 199 -2.76 -5.15 21.03
N GLU A 200 -1.77 -4.75 21.82
CA GLU A 200 -0.39 -5.19 21.69
C GLU A 200 -0.07 -6.29 22.71
N ILE A 201 0.51 -7.40 22.22
CA ILE A 201 1.13 -8.42 23.07
C ILE A 201 2.62 -8.45 22.76
N VAL A 202 3.44 -8.25 23.78
CA VAL A 202 4.90 -8.37 23.69
C VAL A 202 5.41 -9.36 24.75
N PRO A 203 6.01 -10.49 24.36
CA PRO A 203 6.61 -11.41 25.31
C PRO A 203 7.84 -10.78 25.97
N LYS A 204 8.22 -11.28 27.15
CA LYS A 204 9.41 -10.84 27.87
C LYS A 204 10.46 -11.95 27.85
N SER A 205 11.65 -11.65 27.32
CA SER A 205 12.79 -12.56 27.33
C SER A 205 14.10 -11.77 27.28
N PRO A 206 15.01 -11.89 28.26
CA PRO A 206 16.30 -11.22 28.22
C PRO A 206 17.25 -11.82 27.16
N THR A 207 16.89 -12.97 26.57
CA THR A 207 17.70 -13.64 25.55
C THR A 207 16.87 -13.87 24.29
N ILE A 208 17.42 -13.46 23.15
CA ILE A 208 16.84 -13.62 21.82
C ILE A 208 17.92 -14.22 20.94
N GLU A 209 17.73 -15.48 20.53
CA GLU A 209 18.63 -16.16 19.59
C GLU A 209 18.48 -15.60 18.17
N LEU A 210 19.55 -15.68 17.38
CA LEU A 210 19.45 -15.48 15.94
C LEU A 210 18.60 -16.63 15.36
N PRO A 211 17.45 -16.34 14.70
CA PRO A 211 16.63 -17.40 14.13
C PRO A 211 17.38 -18.09 12.99
N LYS A 212 17.17 -19.40 12.82
CA LYS A 212 17.52 -20.12 11.58
C LYS A 212 16.34 -20.05 10.62
N VAL A 213 16.48 -19.32 9.52
CA VAL A 213 15.38 -19.10 8.57
C VAL A 213 15.91 -19.01 7.15
N ASP A 214 15.19 -19.61 6.21
CA ASP A 214 15.29 -19.36 4.78
C ASP A 214 13.87 -19.48 4.20
N ARG A 215 13.21 -18.33 4.03
CA ARG A 215 11.81 -18.29 3.60
C ARG A 215 11.54 -17.08 2.74
N VAL A 216 10.70 -17.29 1.73
CA VAL A 216 10.05 -16.23 0.96
C VAL A 216 8.55 -16.29 1.21
N VAL A 217 7.95 -15.13 1.49
CA VAL A 217 6.50 -14.98 1.66
C VAL A 217 5.97 -14.08 0.56
N ARG A 218 4.93 -14.55 -0.13
CA ARG A 218 4.25 -13.83 -1.20
C ARG A 218 2.78 -13.68 -0.84
N PRO A 219 2.24 -12.46 -0.80
CA PRO A 219 0.81 -12.26 -0.67
C PRO A 219 0.06 -12.79 -1.90
N ASP A 220 -1.12 -13.39 -1.70
CA ASP A 220 -1.94 -13.93 -2.81
C ASP A 220 -2.61 -12.85 -3.66
N SER A 221 -2.83 -11.66 -3.09
CA SER A 221 -3.43 -10.51 -3.78
C SER A 221 -2.56 -9.28 -3.63
N ALA A 222 -2.34 -8.55 -4.73
CA ALA A 222 -1.64 -7.26 -4.71
C ALA A 222 -2.39 -6.20 -3.90
N MET A 223 -3.72 -6.23 -3.96
CA MET A 223 -4.59 -5.35 -3.19
C MET A 223 -5.05 -6.06 -1.92
N ARG A 224 -4.69 -5.48 -0.77
CA ARG A 224 -5.10 -5.91 0.56
C ARG A 224 -5.50 -4.66 1.31
N TYR A 225 -6.72 -4.19 1.07
CA TYR A 225 -7.14 -2.86 1.47
C TYR A 225 -8.36 -2.91 2.38
N LEU A 226 -8.28 -2.22 3.52
CA LEU A 226 -9.43 -1.85 4.33
C LEU A 226 -9.75 -0.40 3.98
N TYR A 227 -10.96 -0.13 3.48
CA TYR A 227 -11.30 1.19 2.95
C TYR A 227 -11.18 2.26 4.04
N PHE A 228 -10.15 3.10 3.93
CA PHE A 228 -9.89 4.19 4.86
C PHE A 228 -10.03 5.53 4.13
N ALA A 229 -11.21 6.12 4.20
CA ALA A 229 -11.56 7.32 3.42
C ALA A 229 -10.61 8.52 3.63
N PHE A 230 -9.83 8.54 4.72
CA PHE A 230 -9.00 9.68 5.12
C PHE A 230 -7.64 9.29 5.74
N TYR A 231 -6.75 8.60 5.01
CA TYR A 231 -5.43 8.18 5.51
C TYR A 231 -4.60 9.33 6.14
N HIS A 232 -4.58 10.51 5.50
CA HIS A 232 -4.00 11.75 6.04
C HIS A 232 -4.52 12.20 7.42
N LEU A 233 -5.76 11.83 7.78
CA LEU A 233 -6.38 12.18 9.07
C LEU A 233 -6.19 11.09 10.13
N ALA A 234 -5.82 9.87 9.74
CA ALA A 234 -5.62 8.74 10.65
C ALA A 234 -4.61 9.08 11.77
N PRO A 235 -4.86 8.65 13.02
CA PRO A 235 -3.84 8.61 14.06
C PRO A 235 -2.65 7.74 13.66
N LYS A 236 -1.46 8.02 14.20
CA LYS A 236 -0.24 7.24 13.93
C LYS A 236 -0.42 5.75 14.25
N GLU A 237 -1.04 5.44 15.38
CA GLU A 237 -1.24 4.06 15.85
C GLU A 237 -2.11 3.23 14.91
N GLU A 238 -3.10 3.85 14.28
CA GLU A 238 -3.98 3.21 13.32
C GLU A 238 -3.25 2.91 12.00
N ILE A 239 -2.46 3.87 11.50
CA ILE A 239 -1.58 3.65 10.34
C ILE A 239 -0.63 2.49 10.61
N PHE A 240 0.03 2.49 11.77
CA PHE A 240 0.99 1.44 12.12
C PHE A 240 0.32 0.08 12.28
N TRP A 241 -0.88 0.03 12.85
CA TRP A 241 -1.66 -1.20 12.92
C TRP A 241 -1.99 -1.75 11.52
N PHE A 242 -2.39 -0.91 10.56
CA PHE A 242 -2.61 -1.35 9.17
C PHE A 242 -1.35 -1.92 8.52
N LEU A 243 -0.20 -1.27 8.73
CA LEU A 243 1.08 -1.78 8.24
C LEU A 243 1.41 -3.14 8.88
N ARG A 244 1.12 -3.32 10.17
CA ARG A 244 1.30 -4.60 10.90
C ARG A 244 0.38 -5.72 10.43
N LEU A 245 -0.74 -5.39 9.76
CA LEU A 245 -1.59 -6.38 9.09
C LEU A 245 -1.07 -6.76 7.68
N GLY A 246 -0.03 -6.08 7.18
CA GLY A 246 0.51 -6.31 5.84
C GLY A 246 -0.39 -5.81 4.71
N LEU A 247 -1.24 -4.82 5.00
CA LEU A 247 -2.11 -4.20 4.00
C LEU A 247 -1.27 -3.52 2.90
N ASN A 248 -1.82 -3.50 1.69
CA ASN A 248 -1.24 -2.83 0.54
C ASN A 248 -2.37 -2.28 -0.32
N HIS A 249 -2.26 -1.02 -0.73
CA HIS A 249 -3.24 -0.33 -1.55
C HIS A 249 -3.48 -1.02 -2.91
N GLY A 250 -2.50 -1.77 -3.43
CA GLY A 250 -2.55 -2.40 -4.75
C GLY A 250 -2.39 -1.40 -5.89
N ARG A 251 -1.78 -0.24 -5.61
CA ARG A 251 -1.64 0.89 -6.55
C ARG A 251 -1.03 0.52 -7.91
N GLU A 252 -0.16 -0.48 -7.95
CA GLU A 252 0.47 -0.95 -9.19
C GLU A 252 -0.51 -1.68 -10.11
N VAL A 253 -1.62 -2.17 -9.55
CA VAL A 253 -2.70 -2.86 -10.27
C VAL A 253 -3.88 -1.91 -10.53
N ILE A 254 -4.36 -1.22 -9.48
CA ILE A 254 -5.60 -0.42 -9.56
C ILE A 254 -5.36 1.07 -9.75
N GLY A 255 -4.14 1.54 -9.57
CA GLY A 255 -3.81 2.96 -9.62
C GLY A 255 -4.09 3.73 -8.33
N ASN A 256 -4.01 5.06 -8.41
CA ASN A 256 -4.35 6.00 -7.34
C ASN A 256 -5.62 6.82 -7.67
N GLY A 257 -6.17 6.62 -8.86
CA GLY A 257 -7.39 7.26 -9.31
C GLY A 257 -8.64 6.72 -8.62
N GLU A 258 -9.78 7.31 -8.97
CA GLU A 258 -11.07 6.82 -8.53
C GLU A 258 -11.43 5.50 -9.24
N VAL A 259 -11.66 4.44 -8.48
CA VAL A 259 -11.93 3.09 -9.01
C VAL A 259 -13.39 2.83 -9.36
N GLY A 260 -14.30 3.76 -9.05
CA GLY A 260 -15.74 3.67 -9.34
C GLY A 260 -16.34 5.02 -9.69
N HIS A 261 -17.47 5.05 -10.38
CA HIS A 261 -18.14 6.28 -10.83
C HIS A 261 -17.25 7.25 -11.63
N GLY A 262 -16.17 6.77 -12.26
CA GLY A 262 -15.15 7.62 -12.86
C GLY A 262 -15.62 8.45 -14.07
N SER A 263 -16.71 8.05 -14.75
CA SER A 263 -17.25 8.82 -15.88
C SER A 263 -17.61 10.25 -15.51
N ARG A 264 -17.99 10.49 -14.23
CA ARG A 264 -18.35 11.82 -13.72
C ARG A 264 -17.19 12.81 -13.84
N ALA A 265 -15.94 12.35 -13.87
CA ALA A 265 -14.80 13.23 -14.05
C ALA A 265 -14.84 13.97 -15.39
N VAL A 266 -15.48 13.39 -16.41
CA VAL A 266 -15.57 13.95 -17.75
C VAL A 266 -16.71 14.95 -17.89
N HIS A 267 -17.84 14.74 -17.21
CA HIS A 267 -19.07 15.49 -17.46
C HIS A 267 -19.65 16.23 -16.24
N ALA A 268 -19.08 16.14 -15.04
CA ALA A 268 -19.72 16.74 -13.86
C ALA A 268 -19.51 18.25 -13.73
N ARG A 269 -18.55 18.84 -14.44
CA ARG A 269 -18.25 20.28 -14.35
C ARG A 269 -19.32 21.12 -15.05
N ASP A 270 -19.65 22.27 -14.47
CA ASP A 270 -20.72 23.14 -14.97
C ASP A 270 -20.41 23.68 -16.37
N GLU A 271 -19.14 23.91 -16.69
CA GLU A 271 -18.71 24.29 -18.04
C GLU A 271 -19.08 23.21 -19.07
N VAL A 272 -18.88 21.93 -18.72
CA VAL A 272 -19.22 20.80 -19.58
C VAL A 272 -20.74 20.63 -19.67
N LYS A 273 -21.47 20.74 -18.54
CA LYS A 273 -22.94 20.68 -18.53
C LYS A 273 -23.55 21.72 -19.47
N LYS A 274 -23.02 22.94 -19.46
CA LYS A 274 -23.49 24.05 -20.29
C LYS A 274 -23.12 23.89 -21.76
N ALA A 275 -21.90 23.45 -22.04
CA ALA A 275 -21.40 23.30 -23.42
C ALA A 275 -21.96 22.06 -24.12
N HIS A 276 -22.22 20.98 -23.37
CA HIS A 276 -22.56 19.66 -23.89
C HIS A 276 -23.83 19.08 -23.26
N PRO A 277 -25.00 19.75 -23.32
CA PRO A 277 -26.24 19.24 -22.75
C PRO A 277 -26.67 17.89 -23.39
N GLU A 278 -26.19 17.56 -24.59
CA GLU A 278 -26.41 16.29 -25.27
C GLU A 278 -25.77 15.08 -24.56
N TYR A 279 -24.78 15.31 -23.68
CA TYR A 279 -24.15 14.24 -22.90
C TYR A 279 -25.08 13.65 -21.84
N TYR A 280 -26.18 14.32 -21.51
CA TYR A 280 -27.04 13.93 -20.40
C TYR A 280 -28.31 13.23 -20.88
N ALA A 281 -28.82 12.31 -20.07
CA ALA A 281 -30.03 11.56 -20.34
C ALA A 281 -31.23 12.50 -20.45
N VAL A 282 -32.14 12.20 -21.39
CA VAL A 282 -33.47 12.80 -21.45
C VAL A 282 -34.39 11.97 -20.60
N TRP A 283 -34.99 12.58 -19.57
CA TRP A 283 -36.04 11.99 -18.74
C TRP A 283 -37.22 12.96 -18.65
N GLY A 284 -38.43 12.49 -18.95
CA GLY A 284 -39.63 13.33 -18.97
C GLY A 284 -39.50 14.52 -19.94
N GLY A 285 -38.78 14.33 -21.05
CA GLY A 285 -38.51 15.37 -22.04
C GLY A 285 -37.46 16.41 -21.65
N LYS A 286 -36.78 16.27 -20.50
CA LYS A 286 -35.75 17.20 -20.02
C LYS A 286 -34.39 16.51 -19.86
N ARG A 287 -33.30 17.25 -20.09
CA ARG A 287 -31.93 16.78 -19.84
C ARG A 287 -31.66 16.78 -18.34
N GLU A 288 -31.14 15.67 -17.83
CA GLU A 288 -30.82 15.52 -16.41
C GLU A 288 -29.35 15.89 -16.13
N THR A 289 -29.09 17.17 -15.86
CA THR A 289 -27.73 17.70 -15.60
C THR A 289 -27.37 17.80 -14.12
N GLU A 290 -28.32 17.61 -13.20
CA GLU A 290 -28.15 17.97 -11.78
C GLU A 290 -28.23 16.80 -10.80
N LYS A 291 -28.78 15.65 -11.20
CA LYS A 291 -28.90 14.49 -10.30
C LYS A 291 -27.54 14.15 -9.68
N LYS A 292 -27.52 14.12 -8.33
CA LYS A 292 -26.32 13.90 -7.51
C LYS A 292 -25.15 14.86 -7.85
N GLY A 293 -25.46 16.07 -8.34
CA GLY A 293 -24.51 17.12 -8.69
C GLY A 293 -23.75 16.92 -10.00
N SER A 294 -23.77 15.72 -10.59
CA SER A 294 -23.02 15.40 -11.82
C SER A 294 -23.89 15.22 -13.06
N GLY A 295 -25.21 15.09 -12.89
CA GLY A 295 -26.13 14.74 -13.95
C GLY A 295 -26.09 13.24 -14.28
N VAL A 296 -26.95 12.83 -15.21
CA VAL A 296 -27.01 11.44 -15.67
C VAL A 296 -26.50 11.36 -17.10
N PRO A 297 -25.39 10.66 -17.39
CA PRO A 297 -24.85 10.54 -18.72
C PRO A 297 -25.74 9.65 -19.59
N CYS A 298 -25.92 10.08 -20.84
CA CYS A 298 -26.42 9.28 -21.93
C CYS A 298 -25.24 8.51 -22.54
N LEU A 299 -25.08 7.23 -22.20
CA LEU A 299 -23.98 6.39 -22.70
C LEU A 299 -24.03 6.11 -24.23
N SER A 300 -25.09 6.53 -24.93
CA SER A 300 -25.12 6.54 -26.41
C SER A 300 -24.69 7.88 -27.02
N ALA A 301 -24.32 8.89 -26.22
CA ALA A 301 -23.82 10.15 -26.76
C ALA A 301 -22.38 9.95 -27.25
N GLU A 302 -22.17 10.01 -28.57
CA GLU A 302 -20.86 9.76 -29.19
C GLU A 302 -19.78 10.73 -28.69
N GLY A 303 -20.12 12.02 -28.53
CA GLY A 303 -19.19 13.00 -27.97
C GLY A 303 -18.74 12.66 -26.53
N LEU A 304 -19.59 12.04 -25.70
CA LEU A 304 -19.20 11.61 -24.37
C LEU A 304 -18.22 10.44 -24.41
N ILE A 305 -18.37 9.52 -25.37
CA ILE A 305 -17.45 8.41 -25.59
C ILE A 305 -16.08 8.95 -26.02
N GLU A 306 -16.06 9.84 -27.01
CA GLU A 306 -14.85 10.50 -27.48
C GLU A 306 -14.12 11.22 -26.34
N GLN A 307 -14.85 11.96 -25.52
CA GLN A 307 -14.30 12.66 -24.34
C GLN A 307 -13.77 11.69 -23.27
N ASN A 308 -14.45 10.57 -23.01
CA ASN A 308 -13.92 9.56 -22.07
C ASN A 308 -12.66 8.87 -22.60
N VAL A 309 -12.58 8.59 -23.90
CA VAL A 309 -11.36 8.06 -24.53
C VAL A 309 -10.20 9.06 -24.41
N LYS A 310 -10.46 10.34 -24.71
CA LYS A 310 -9.46 11.41 -24.59
C LYS A 310 -9.00 11.59 -23.14
N PHE A 311 -9.95 11.59 -22.20
CA PHE A 311 -9.68 11.68 -20.76
C PHE A 311 -8.83 10.53 -20.26
N ALA A 312 -9.19 9.28 -20.57
CA ALA A 312 -8.45 8.12 -20.12
C ALA A 312 -6.99 8.15 -20.62
N ARG A 313 -6.77 8.47 -21.90
CA ARG A 313 -5.44 8.64 -22.48
C ARG A 313 -4.64 9.73 -21.75
N ALA A 314 -5.23 10.90 -21.51
CA ALA A 314 -4.58 11.98 -20.76
C ALA A 314 -4.18 11.56 -19.34
N VAL A 315 -5.03 10.79 -18.65
CA VAL A 315 -4.71 10.27 -17.31
C VAL A 315 -3.54 9.28 -17.37
N PHE A 316 -3.50 8.39 -18.36
CA PHE A 316 -2.38 7.46 -18.54
C PHE A 316 -1.07 8.18 -18.89
N ASP A 317 -1.12 9.19 -19.76
CA ASP A 317 0.06 9.92 -20.21
C ASP A 317 0.63 10.82 -19.10
N ILE A 318 -0.24 11.49 -18.33
CA ILE A 318 0.18 12.46 -17.31
C ILE A 318 0.51 11.77 -15.98
N TYR A 319 -0.34 10.84 -15.53
CA TYR A 319 -0.22 10.21 -14.22
C TYR A 319 0.29 8.77 -14.25
N ASP A 320 0.47 8.16 -15.42
CA ASP A 320 0.98 6.79 -15.55
C ASP A 320 0.12 5.77 -14.79
N GLU A 321 -1.18 6.05 -14.68
CA GLU A 321 -2.13 5.16 -13.99
C GLU A 321 -2.27 3.84 -14.76
N PRO A 322 -2.38 2.68 -14.09
CA PRO A 322 -2.60 1.41 -14.77
C PRO A 322 -4.05 1.26 -15.26
N MET A 323 -4.99 1.99 -14.65
CA MET A 323 -6.42 1.81 -14.84
C MET A 323 -7.19 3.14 -14.73
N VAL A 324 -8.24 3.31 -15.54
CA VAL A 324 -9.21 4.41 -15.41
C VAL A 324 -10.63 3.85 -15.39
N SER A 325 -11.42 4.28 -14.41
CA SER A 325 -12.83 3.90 -14.33
C SER A 325 -13.68 4.77 -15.28
N VAL A 326 -14.53 4.11 -16.06
CA VAL A 326 -15.60 4.75 -16.86
C VAL A 326 -16.99 4.37 -16.35
N MET A 327 -17.05 3.81 -15.15
CA MET A 327 -18.29 3.48 -14.48
C MET A 327 -19.18 4.73 -14.39
N PRO A 328 -20.48 4.61 -14.73
CA PRO A 328 -21.43 5.70 -14.55
C PRO A 328 -21.51 6.18 -13.11
N GLN A 329 -22.00 7.40 -12.92
CA GLN A 329 -22.28 7.97 -11.60
C GLN A 329 -23.23 7.08 -10.76
N ASP A 330 -23.16 7.28 -9.45
CA ASP A 330 -23.93 6.49 -8.49
C ASP A 330 -25.44 6.55 -8.74
N GLY A 331 -26.12 5.43 -8.54
CA GLY A 331 -27.55 5.27 -8.78
C GLY A 331 -27.97 5.30 -10.25
N TYR A 332 -27.11 4.88 -11.17
CA TYR A 332 -27.46 4.69 -12.59
C TYR A 332 -28.46 3.53 -12.73
N ALA A 333 -29.76 3.88 -12.77
CA ALA A 333 -30.85 2.91 -12.64
C ALA A 333 -31.85 2.94 -13.80
N SER A 334 -31.68 3.82 -14.78
CA SER A 334 -32.61 3.96 -15.90
C SER A 334 -31.88 4.43 -17.14
N VAL A 335 -32.29 3.91 -18.29
CA VAL A 335 -31.77 4.31 -19.59
C VAL A 335 -32.25 5.72 -19.96
N CYS A 336 -31.51 6.41 -20.83
CA CYS A 336 -31.96 7.66 -21.46
C CYS A 336 -33.17 7.39 -22.37
N GLN A 337 -34.15 8.30 -22.41
CA GLN A 337 -35.35 8.18 -23.26
C GLN A 337 -35.14 8.70 -24.70
N CYS A 338 -33.91 8.95 -25.13
CA CYS A 338 -33.63 9.38 -26.51
C CYS A 338 -33.68 8.20 -27.49
N ASP A 339 -33.80 8.52 -28.79
CA ASP A 339 -33.93 7.51 -29.85
C ASP A 339 -32.71 6.59 -29.95
N LEU A 340 -31.51 7.09 -29.65
CA LEU A 340 -30.28 6.30 -29.66
C LEU A 340 -30.23 5.23 -28.55
N CYS A 341 -31.03 5.40 -27.50
CA CYS A 341 -31.02 4.52 -26.34
C CYS A 341 -32.23 3.58 -26.28
N ARG A 342 -33.23 3.82 -27.13
CA ARG A 342 -34.45 3.02 -27.19
C ARG A 342 -34.12 1.54 -27.44
N GLY A 343 -34.59 0.66 -26.56
CA GLY A 343 -34.42 -0.79 -26.68
C GLY A 343 -33.03 -1.33 -26.37
N LYS A 344 -32.12 -0.52 -25.79
CA LYS A 344 -30.80 -0.99 -25.35
C LYS A 344 -30.80 -1.62 -23.95
N GLU A 345 -31.88 -1.44 -23.20
CA GLU A 345 -32.12 -2.15 -21.95
C GLU A 345 -32.54 -3.61 -22.20
N THR A 346 -32.37 -4.46 -21.19
CA THR A 346 -32.78 -5.87 -21.20
C THR A 346 -33.63 -6.20 -19.97
N PRO A 347 -34.87 -5.68 -19.89
CA PRO A 347 -35.71 -5.79 -18.70
C PRO A 347 -36.00 -7.23 -18.28
N GLU A 348 -36.00 -8.17 -19.23
CA GLU A 348 -36.15 -9.61 -19.02
C GLU A 348 -35.07 -10.20 -18.10
N ARG A 349 -33.92 -9.52 -17.95
CA ARG A 349 -32.80 -9.92 -17.08
C ARG A 349 -32.97 -9.43 -15.64
N GLY A 350 -34.14 -8.87 -15.30
CA GLY A 350 -34.48 -8.37 -13.97
C GLY A 350 -33.67 -7.13 -13.55
N TRP A 351 -33.87 -6.68 -12.31
CA TRP A 351 -33.25 -5.44 -11.81
C TRP A 351 -31.73 -5.44 -11.99
N PHE A 352 -31.05 -6.52 -11.61
CA PHE A 352 -29.59 -6.62 -11.66
C PHE A 352 -29.01 -6.72 -13.08
N GLY A 353 -29.85 -7.08 -14.07
CA GLY A 353 -29.44 -7.31 -15.45
C GLY A 353 -29.86 -6.21 -16.43
N THR A 354 -30.89 -5.43 -16.11
CA THR A 354 -31.61 -4.57 -17.07
C THR A 354 -30.73 -3.56 -17.82
N MET A 355 -29.65 -3.08 -17.20
CA MET A 355 -28.69 -2.15 -17.82
C MET A 355 -27.34 -2.79 -18.19
N SER A 356 -27.19 -4.10 -17.97
CA SER A 356 -25.89 -4.78 -18.11
C SER A 356 -25.33 -4.65 -19.52
N ASP A 357 -26.09 -5.05 -20.54
CA ASP A 357 -25.62 -4.96 -21.93
C ASP A 357 -25.30 -3.52 -22.34
N TYR A 358 -26.10 -2.56 -21.88
CA TYR A 358 -25.92 -1.15 -22.22
C TYR A 358 -24.67 -0.52 -21.59
N VAL A 359 -24.47 -0.71 -20.28
CA VAL A 359 -23.34 -0.12 -19.54
C VAL A 359 -22.02 -0.81 -19.89
N TRP A 360 -22.04 -2.14 -20.02
CA TRP A 360 -20.85 -2.88 -20.41
C TRP A 360 -20.48 -2.63 -21.88
N ALA A 361 -21.45 -2.46 -22.79
CA ALA A 361 -21.13 -2.10 -24.18
C ALA A 361 -20.46 -0.72 -24.26
N TYR A 362 -20.89 0.24 -23.46
CA TYR A 362 -20.19 1.53 -23.34
C TYR A 362 -18.75 1.35 -22.84
N THR A 363 -18.56 0.55 -21.79
CA THR A 363 -17.25 0.28 -21.20
C THR A 363 -16.31 -0.40 -22.21
N ASP A 364 -16.80 -1.42 -22.92
CA ASP A 364 -16.08 -2.14 -23.98
C ASP A 364 -15.69 -1.20 -25.14
N ARG A 365 -16.60 -0.34 -25.60
CA ARG A 365 -16.30 0.65 -26.66
C ARG A 365 -15.16 1.58 -26.26
N VAL A 366 -15.19 2.14 -25.05
CA VAL A 366 -14.09 2.99 -24.56
C VAL A 366 -12.80 2.19 -24.44
N ALA A 367 -12.85 0.95 -23.93
CA ALA A 367 -11.69 0.07 -23.80
C ALA A 367 -11.03 -0.23 -25.15
N ARG A 368 -11.81 -0.57 -26.18
CA ARG A 368 -11.30 -0.86 -27.54
C ARG A 368 -10.61 0.36 -28.15
N GLU A 369 -11.19 1.54 -28.01
CA GLU A 369 -10.59 2.77 -28.53
C GLU A 369 -9.30 3.15 -27.78
N VAL A 370 -9.27 3.01 -26.47
CA VAL A 370 -8.08 3.25 -25.65
C VAL A 370 -6.97 2.25 -25.99
N HIS A 371 -7.31 0.97 -26.17
CA HIS A 371 -6.36 -0.11 -26.45
C HIS A 371 -5.52 0.16 -27.71
N LYS A 372 -6.08 0.85 -28.72
CA LYS A 372 -5.36 1.23 -29.95
C LYS A 372 -4.07 2.01 -29.68
N THR A 373 -4.01 2.79 -28.59
CA THR A 373 -2.82 3.59 -28.23
C THR A 373 -2.20 3.18 -26.91
N HIS A 374 -2.96 2.54 -26.02
CA HIS A 374 -2.53 2.18 -24.67
C HIS A 374 -2.81 0.70 -24.36
N PRO A 375 -2.19 -0.25 -25.08
CA PRO A 375 -2.57 -1.66 -25.03
C PRO A 375 -2.29 -2.36 -23.68
N LYS A 376 -1.49 -1.72 -22.80
CA LYS A 376 -1.16 -2.22 -21.46
C LYS A 376 -1.98 -1.59 -20.33
N ARG A 377 -2.92 -0.69 -20.66
CA ARG A 377 -3.74 0.03 -19.67
C ARG A 377 -5.15 -0.55 -19.63
N TRP A 378 -5.78 -0.45 -18.47
CA TRP A 378 -7.11 -0.99 -18.22
C TRP A 378 -8.17 0.11 -18.18
N ILE A 379 -9.32 -0.18 -18.79
CA ILE A 379 -10.56 0.56 -18.55
C ILE A 379 -11.43 -0.30 -17.65
N SER A 380 -11.96 0.29 -16.58
CA SER A 380 -12.79 -0.43 -15.62
C SER A 380 -14.21 0.10 -15.53
N GLY A 381 -15.14 -0.83 -15.28
CA GLY A 381 -16.51 -0.58 -14.87
C GLY A 381 -16.81 -1.40 -13.63
N GLY A 382 -17.61 -0.88 -12.70
CA GLY A 382 -18.04 -1.62 -11.52
C GLY A 382 -19.31 -2.41 -11.82
N ALA A 383 -19.38 -3.70 -11.46
CA ALA A 383 -20.63 -4.45 -11.49
C ALA A 383 -21.52 -3.96 -10.34
N TYR A 384 -22.53 -3.15 -10.64
CA TYR A 384 -23.26 -2.39 -9.62
C TYR A 384 -24.72 -2.15 -10.00
N GLY A 385 -25.62 -2.32 -9.03
CA GLY A 385 -27.03 -1.99 -9.19
C GLY A 385 -27.65 -2.67 -10.40
N THR A 386 -28.05 -1.89 -11.41
CA THR A 386 -28.81 -2.38 -12.57
C THR A 386 -27.97 -3.06 -13.66
N TYR A 387 -26.65 -3.05 -13.52
CA TYR A 387 -25.68 -3.62 -14.46
C TYR A 387 -24.69 -4.55 -13.73
N LEU A 388 -25.20 -5.28 -12.73
CA LEU A 388 -24.43 -6.23 -11.93
C LEU A 388 -24.12 -7.52 -12.71
N LEU A 389 -25.04 -7.97 -13.58
CA LEU A 389 -24.85 -9.20 -14.33
C LEU A 389 -23.82 -9.02 -15.46
N PRO A 390 -23.10 -10.09 -15.86
CA PRO A 390 -22.27 -10.07 -17.05
C PRO A 390 -23.08 -9.70 -18.31
N PRO A 391 -22.50 -9.00 -19.30
CA PRO A 391 -23.16 -8.74 -20.57
C PRO A 391 -23.33 -10.04 -21.38
N GLU A 392 -24.42 -10.11 -22.15
CA GLU A 392 -24.72 -11.19 -23.10
C GLU A 392 -24.56 -10.75 -24.56
N LYS A 393 -24.49 -9.44 -24.82
CA LYS A 393 -24.47 -8.85 -26.18
C LYS A 393 -23.12 -8.24 -26.59
N ILE A 394 -22.03 -8.65 -25.94
CA ILE A 394 -20.67 -8.21 -26.26
C ILE A 394 -19.85 -9.42 -26.69
N ASP A 395 -19.12 -9.30 -27.80
CA ASP A 395 -18.24 -10.35 -28.30
C ASP A 395 -17.13 -10.65 -27.29
N ARG A 396 -16.86 -11.94 -27.06
CA ARG A 396 -15.88 -12.44 -26.10
C ARG A 396 -14.44 -12.32 -26.56
#